data_AF-A0A094JAX6-F1
#
_entry.id   AF-A0A094JAX6-F1
#
_cell.length_a   1.000
_cell.length_b   1.000
_cell.length_c   1.000
_cell.angle_alpha   90.00
_cell.angle_beta   90.00
_cell.angle_gamma   90.00
#
_symmetry.space_group_name_H-M   'P 1'
#
loop_
_entity.id
_entity.type
_entity.pdbx_description
1 polymer ?
#
loop_
_entity_poly.entity_id
_entity_poly.type
_entity_poly.pdbx_seq_one_letter_code
_entity_poly.pdbx_strand_id
1 'polypeptide(L)'
;MTSAHTIDFIPNVGSFIEQGLVELDCDKEYLDSLARVIHREEYLPAQREPHCDKAPEDVKWSQIVERVMWSDPPEDFWAAKPAKTPLYKLTMRGEFSLVAHVISPNGFRTKVLYRKKNVNPNRAYRSISTLYRKWNESFAFFFCYECNRLVAGRNIFGVNVPLYRWIDDALCEDGHSRIEIRTDCICQSEPITQPYRAEYLDRVRHLSDGSFIVEKADSGFNLYVKQLSWAGPHSPVTRNNFLEHFPATIKPWEVRERIKFHRNEIEFVRTCKHCDSTKNVGHFYDKETCHGCASRLHGIVY
;
A
#
# COMPACT_ATOMS: atom_id res chain seq x y z
N MET A 1 18.81 -14.32 -6.13
CA MET A 1 17.62 -14.13 -5.28
C MET A 1 16.68 -13.18 -6.00
N THR A 2 15.74 -13.71 -6.77
CA THR A 2 14.68 -12.97 -7.45
C THR A 2 13.64 -12.57 -6.40
N SER A 3 13.59 -11.29 -6.05
CA SER A 3 12.50 -10.79 -5.21
C SER A 3 11.20 -10.96 -6.00
N ALA A 4 10.27 -11.79 -5.50
CA ALA A 4 8.95 -11.92 -6.08
C ALA A 4 8.35 -10.50 -6.23
N HIS A 5 8.18 -10.07 -7.49
CA HIS A 5 7.57 -8.79 -7.78
C HIS A 5 6.12 -8.88 -7.30
N THR A 6 5.82 -8.27 -6.15
CA THR A 6 4.45 -8.10 -5.70
C THR A 6 3.71 -7.34 -6.78
N ILE A 7 2.89 -8.09 -7.49
CA ILE A 7 1.85 -7.65 -8.40
C ILE A 7 1.06 -6.51 -7.73
N ASP A 8 1.37 -5.28 -8.12
CA ASP A 8 0.87 -4.04 -7.49
C ASP A 8 -0.43 -3.57 -8.18
N PHE A 9 -1.34 -4.52 -8.34
CA PHE A 9 -2.44 -4.46 -9.31
C PHE A 9 -3.72 -3.83 -8.77
N ILE A 10 -3.84 -3.63 -7.46
CA ILE A 10 -5.09 -3.19 -6.85
C ILE A 10 -4.84 -1.83 -6.20
N PRO A 11 -5.68 -0.80 -6.47
CA PRO A 11 -5.68 0.39 -5.65
C PRO A 11 -5.83 0.03 -4.17
N ASN A 12 -5.11 0.70 -3.28
CA ASN A 12 -5.27 0.43 -1.85
C ASN A 12 -6.74 0.61 -1.42
N VAL A 13 -7.16 -0.12 -0.40
CA VAL A 13 -8.55 -0.12 0.08
C VAL A 13 -8.95 1.29 0.51
N GLY A 14 -8.04 2.04 1.13
CA GLY A 14 -8.23 3.45 1.46
C GLY A 14 -8.71 4.28 0.28
N SER A 15 -8.09 4.14 -0.90
CA SER A 15 -8.41 4.92 -2.11
C SER A 15 -9.78 4.62 -2.69
N PHE A 16 -10.29 3.39 -2.52
CA PHE A 16 -11.66 3.06 -2.90
C PHE A 16 -12.67 3.74 -1.98
N ILE A 17 -12.39 3.75 -0.66
CA ILE A 17 -13.24 4.39 0.33
C ILE A 17 -13.23 5.91 0.13
N GLU A 18 -12.05 6.52 -0.02
CA GLU A 18 -11.86 7.97 -0.27
C GLU A 18 -12.65 8.49 -1.49
N GLN A 19 -12.88 7.64 -2.49
CA GLN A 19 -13.62 8.00 -3.70
C GLN A 19 -15.12 7.65 -3.63
N GLY A 20 -15.62 7.15 -2.52
CA GLY A 20 -17.01 6.70 -2.40
C GLY A 20 -17.34 5.50 -3.30
N LEU A 21 -16.34 4.69 -3.67
CA LEU A 21 -16.51 3.50 -4.51
C LEU A 21 -16.89 2.26 -3.69
N VAL A 22 -17.17 2.43 -2.39
CA VAL A 22 -17.49 1.38 -1.44
C VAL A 22 -18.76 1.74 -0.69
N GLU A 23 -19.75 0.87 -0.76
CA GLU A 23 -20.91 0.93 0.13
C GLU A 23 -20.60 0.21 1.44
N LEU A 24 -20.71 0.92 2.56
CA LEU A 24 -20.42 0.42 3.89
C LEU A 24 -21.73 0.29 4.68
N ASP A 25 -22.16 -0.95 4.94
CA ASP A 25 -23.31 -1.30 5.79
C ASP A 25 -22.81 -1.96 7.07
N CYS A 26 -22.33 -1.13 8.00
CA CYS A 26 -21.56 -1.58 9.15
C CYS A 26 -22.06 -0.93 10.44
N ASP A 27 -22.02 -1.67 11.55
CA ASP A 27 -22.18 -1.07 12.87
C ASP A 27 -20.94 -0.23 13.23
N LYS A 28 -21.15 0.87 13.96
CA LYS A 28 -20.11 1.87 14.27
C LYS A 28 -18.85 1.26 14.88
N GLU A 29 -19.00 0.32 15.81
CA GLU A 29 -17.88 -0.36 16.48
C GLU A 29 -16.98 -1.14 15.50
N TYR A 30 -17.57 -1.75 14.48
CA TYR A 30 -16.81 -2.47 13.45
C TYR A 30 -16.18 -1.53 12.44
N LEU A 31 -16.82 -0.39 12.16
CA LEU A 31 -16.26 0.65 11.31
C LEU A 31 -14.97 1.23 11.91
N ASP A 32 -14.96 1.55 13.21
CA ASP A 32 -13.76 2.01 13.93
C ASP A 32 -12.64 0.94 13.92
N SER A 33 -13.03 -0.33 14.00
CA SER A 33 -12.09 -1.45 13.93
C SER A 33 -11.52 -1.66 12.52
N LEU A 34 -12.33 -1.47 11.47
CA LEU A 34 -11.88 -1.48 10.07
C LEU A 34 -10.94 -0.34 9.77
N ALA A 35 -11.26 0.89 10.21
CA ALA A 35 -10.40 2.05 10.05
C ALA A 35 -9.01 1.81 10.68
N ARG A 36 -8.96 1.20 11.87
CA ARG A 36 -7.70 0.81 12.52
C ARG A 36 -6.91 -0.22 11.72
N VAL A 37 -7.58 -1.21 11.11
CA VAL A 37 -6.91 -2.21 10.26
C VAL A 37 -6.35 -1.55 8.99
N ILE A 38 -7.15 -0.75 8.28
CA ILE A 38 -6.69 -0.01 7.09
C ILE A 38 -5.50 0.88 7.44
N HIS A 39 -5.60 1.64 8.54
CA HIS A 39 -4.52 2.51 8.98
C HIS A 39 -3.22 1.73 9.23
N ARG A 40 -3.31 0.63 10.00
CA ARG A 40 -2.16 -0.20 10.33
C ARG A 40 -1.51 -0.82 9.09
N GLU A 41 -2.32 -1.36 8.20
CA GLU A 41 -1.82 -2.13 7.05
C GLU A 41 -1.35 -1.23 5.89
N GLU A 42 -1.97 -0.07 5.67
CA GLU A 42 -1.63 0.82 4.55
C GLU A 42 -0.62 1.92 4.94
N TYR A 43 -0.67 2.42 6.18
CA TYR A 43 0.11 3.60 6.58
C TYR A 43 1.24 3.28 7.57
N LEU A 44 1.21 2.13 8.25
CA LEU A 44 2.25 1.72 9.21
C LEU A 44 2.93 0.36 8.88
N PRO A 45 3.22 0.01 7.61
CA PRO A 45 3.84 -1.29 7.31
C PRO A 45 5.24 -1.43 7.92
N ALA A 46 5.98 -0.32 8.10
CA ALA A 46 7.36 -0.29 8.56
C ALA A 46 7.55 -0.30 10.09
N GLN A 47 6.50 -0.12 10.89
CA GLN A 47 6.59 -0.09 12.36
C GLN A 47 6.15 -1.40 13.02
N ARG A 48 6.58 -2.55 12.47
CA ARG A 48 6.49 -3.84 13.16
C ARG A 48 7.56 -3.98 14.26
N GLU A 49 7.79 -2.94 15.05
CA GLU A 49 8.47 -3.14 16.33
C GLU A 49 7.46 -3.78 17.30
N PRO A 50 7.81 -4.84 18.05
CA PRO A 50 6.85 -5.64 18.82
C PRO A 50 6.10 -4.94 19.97
N HIS A 51 6.28 -3.63 20.20
CA HIS A 51 5.98 -3.01 21.49
C HIS A 51 5.19 -1.68 21.50
N CYS A 52 4.72 -1.18 20.36
CA CYS A 52 3.88 0.02 20.36
C CYS A 52 2.41 -0.29 20.01
N ASP A 53 1.64 -0.77 20.98
CA ASP A 53 0.20 -1.03 20.86
C ASP A 53 -0.68 0.23 20.97
N LYS A 54 -0.08 1.42 21.12
CA LYS A 54 -0.83 2.68 21.17
C LYS A 54 -0.84 3.32 19.79
N ALA A 55 -1.98 3.24 19.12
CA ALA A 55 -2.27 4.11 17.98
C ALA A 55 -2.11 5.56 18.44
N PRO A 56 -1.56 6.49 17.61
CA PRO A 56 -1.49 7.90 17.98
C PRO A 56 -2.90 8.39 18.35
N GLU A 57 -3.06 8.86 19.60
CA GLU A 57 -4.35 9.28 20.17
C GLU A 57 -4.97 10.48 19.43
N ASP A 58 -4.19 11.10 18.53
CA ASP A 58 -4.49 12.40 17.93
C ASP A 58 -5.17 12.32 16.55
N VAL A 59 -5.18 11.15 15.90
CA VAL A 59 -5.84 11.01 14.59
C VAL A 59 -7.27 10.49 14.80
N LYS A 60 -8.23 11.42 14.81
CA LYS A 60 -9.67 11.10 14.82
C LYS A 60 -10.10 10.54 13.45
N TRP A 61 -9.73 9.30 13.16
CA TRP A 61 -10.13 8.59 11.93
C TRP A 61 -11.64 8.48 11.79
N SER A 62 -12.40 8.50 12.88
CA SER A 62 -13.85 8.65 12.83
C SER A 62 -14.28 9.89 12.04
N GLN A 63 -13.52 10.99 12.10
CA GLN A 63 -13.79 12.22 11.34
C GLN A 63 -13.36 12.13 9.87
N ILE A 64 -12.28 11.40 9.55
CA ILE A 64 -11.89 11.16 8.14
C ILE A 64 -12.89 10.21 7.48
N VAL A 65 -13.23 9.13 8.18
CA VAL A 65 -14.27 8.18 7.76
C VAL A 65 -15.62 8.89 7.66
N GLU A 66 -16.04 9.72 8.61
CA GLU A 66 -17.26 10.54 8.49
C GLU A 66 -17.16 11.52 7.30
N ARG A 67 -16.03 12.21 7.11
CA ARG A 67 -15.88 13.19 6.02
C ARG A 67 -15.94 12.52 4.64
N VAL A 68 -15.37 11.32 4.50
CA VAL A 68 -15.36 10.53 3.27
C VAL A 68 -16.69 9.77 3.06
N MET A 69 -17.32 9.29 4.14
CA MET A 69 -18.57 8.52 4.07
C MET A 69 -19.81 9.39 3.85
N TRP A 70 -19.76 10.67 4.21
CA TRP A 70 -20.90 11.59 4.11
C TRP A 70 -20.71 12.71 3.09
N SER A 71 -19.62 12.70 2.32
CA SER A 71 -19.50 13.56 1.14
C SER A 71 -20.01 12.82 -0.09
N ASP A 72 -21.01 13.39 -0.76
CA ASP A 72 -21.37 12.94 -2.09
C ASP A 72 -20.16 13.12 -3.01
N PRO A 73 -19.81 12.12 -3.84
CA PRO A 73 -18.83 12.32 -4.89
C PRO A 73 -19.27 13.49 -5.78
N PRO A 74 -18.34 14.31 -6.31
CA PRO A 74 -18.71 15.45 -7.13
C PRO A 74 -19.60 15.00 -8.31
N GLU A 75 -20.64 15.78 -8.64
CA GLU A 75 -21.74 15.36 -9.54
C GLU A 75 -21.25 14.96 -10.95
N ASP A 76 -20.14 15.54 -11.40
CA ASP A 76 -19.48 15.24 -12.66
C ASP A 76 -18.82 13.86 -12.71
N PHE A 77 -18.51 13.26 -11.55
CA PHE A 77 -17.94 11.92 -11.42
C PHE A 77 -18.84 10.84 -12.03
N TRP A 78 -20.16 11.03 -11.98
CA TRP A 78 -21.16 10.09 -12.48
C TRP A 78 -21.71 10.45 -13.86
N ALA A 79 -21.21 11.52 -14.49
CA ALA A 79 -21.74 12.01 -15.76
C ALA A 79 -21.63 10.98 -16.90
N ALA A 80 -20.74 10.00 -16.78
CA ALA A 80 -20.71 8.82 -17.64
C ALA A 80 -21.47 7.66 -16.97
N LYS A 81 -22.79 7.55 -17.25
CA LYS A 81 -23.61 6.39 -16.86
C LYS A 81 -22.89 5.09 -17.24
N PRO A 82 -22.65 4.20 -16.26
CA PRO A 82 -23.75 3.44 -15.69
C PRO A 82 -24.06 3.85 -14.24
N ALA A 83 -25.23 3.41 -13.76
CA ALA A 83 -25.80 3.70 -12.45
C ALA A 83 -24.76 3.73 -11.32
N LYS A 84 -24.91 4.68 -10.38
CA LYS A 84 -24.16 4.88 -9.12
C LYS A 84 -24.02 3.59 -8.32
N THR A 85 -23.24 2.65 -8.82
CA THR A 85 -23.11 1.33 -8.24
C THR A 85 -21.72 1.29 -7.64
N PRO A 86 -21.61 1.13 -6.32
CA PRO A 86 -20.31 1.03 -5.67
C PRO A 86 -19.57 -0.16 -6.24
N LEU A 87 -18.24 -0.09 -6.36
CA LEU A 87 -17.41 -1.20 -6.82
C LEU A 87 -17.31 -2.31 -5.77
N TYR A 88 -17.46 -1.95 -4.51
CA TYR A 88 -17.50 -2.88 -3.40
C TYR A 88 -18.67 -2.61 -2.48
N LYS A 89 -19.24 -3.67 -1.91
CA LYS A 89 -20.18 -3.59 -0.80
C LYS A 89 -19.63 -4.39 0.37
N LEU A 90 -19.51 -3.72 1.52
CA LEU A 90 -19.07 -4.28 2.77
C LEU A 90 -20.22 -4.26 3.76
N THR A 91 -20.62 -5.44 4.24
CA THR A 91 -21.64 -5.58 5.29
C THR A 91 -20.99 -6.16 6.54
N MET A 92 -21.24 -5.53 7.69
CA MET A 92 -20.78 -5.99 9.01
C MET A 92 -21.91 -5.86 10.04
N ARG A 93 -23.03 -6.56 9.80
CA ARG A 93 -24.22 -6.60 10.68
C ARG A 93 -24.62 -8.04 10.94
N GLY A 94 -24.05 -8.65 11.96
CA GLY A 94 -24.21 -10.08 12.31
C GLY A 94 -23.45 -11.05 11.38
N GLU A 95 -23.58 -10.87 10.06
CA GLU A 95 -22.73 -11.51 9.04
C GLU A 95 -21.72 -10.48 8.51
N PHE A 96 -20.46 -10.89 8.37
CA PHE A 96 -19.44 -10.09 7.70
C PHE A 96 -19.31 -10.56 6.26
N SER A 97 -19.56 -9.68 5.29
CA SER A 97 -19.42 -9.99 3.87
C SER A 97 -18.78 -8.87 3.08
N LEU A 98 -17.89 -9.23 2.16
CA LEU A 98 -17.31 -8.34 1.17
C LEU A 98 -17.69 -8.85 -0.22
N VAL A 99 -18.28 -7.95 -1.01
CA VAL A 99 -18.79 -8.24 -2.34
C VAL A 99 -18.20 -7.22 -3.32
N ALA A 100 -17.72 -7.68 -4.46
CA ALA A 100 -17.29 -6.84 -5.56
C ALA A 100 -18.36 -6.79 -6.66
N HIS A 101 -18.54 -5.62 -7.22
CA HIS A 101 -19.54 -5.28 -8.22
C HIS A 101 -18.82 -4.93 -9.53
N VAL A 102 -18.82 -5.89 -10.45
CA VAL A 102 -17.99 -5.86 -11.65
C VAL A 102 -18.86 -5.61 -12.87
N ILE A 103 -18.61 -4.50 -13.56
CA ILE A 103 -19.25 -4.21 -14.84
C ILE A 103 -18.55 -5.05 -15.93
N SER A 104 -19.31 -5.82 -16.69
CA SER A 104 -18.83 -6.68 -17.78
C SER A 104 -19.65 -6.44 -19.06
N PRO A 105 -19.19 -6.92 -20.25
CA PRO A 105 -19.91 -6.67 -21.51
C PRO A 105 -21.30 -7.29 -21.49
N ASN A 106 -21.46 -8.35 -20.72
CA ASN A 106 -22.71 -9.07 -20.51
C ASN A 106 -23.53 -8.48 -19.35
N GLY A 107 -23.25 -7.25 -18.94
CA GLY A 107 -23.92 -6.56 -17.84
C GLY A 107 -23.18 -6.68 -16.50
N PHE A 108 -23.93 -6.47 -15.43
CA PHE A 108 -23.41 -6.37 -14.07
C PHE A 108 -23.25 -7.74 -13.42
N ARG A 109 -22.11 -7.98 -12.76
CA ARG A 109 -21.83 -9.22 -12.05
C ARG A 109 -21.40 -8.94 -10.63
N THR A 110 -21.89 -9.77 -9.71
CA THR A 110 -21.57 -9.68 -8.29
C THR A 110 -20.67 -10.85 -7.90
N LYS A 111 -19.52 -10.56 -7.28
CA LYS A 111 -18.56 -11.57 -6.81
C LYS A 111 -18.39 -11.48 -5.30
N VAL A 112 -18.75 -12.54 -4.58
CA VAL A 112 -18.49 -12.63 -3.14
C VAL A 112 -17.00 -12.92 -2.93
N LEU A 113 -16.30 -12.03 -2.24
CA LEU A 113 -14.87 -12.16 -1.95
C LEU A 113 -14.61 -12.73 -0.57
N TYR A 114 -15.49 -12.41 0.38
CA TYR A 114 -15.43 -12.90 1.73
C TYR A 114 -16.84 -12.96 2.31
N ARG A 115 -17.10 -14.01 3.10
CA ARG A 115 -18.36 -14.18 3.83
C ARG A 115 -18.09 -14.97 5.09
N LYS A 116 -18.53 -14.46 6.24
CA LYS A 116 -18.45 -15.13 7.53
C LYS A 116 -19.71 -14.87 8.34
N LYS A 117 -20.44 -15.95 8.63
CA LYS A 117 -21.64 -15.95 9.47
C LYS A 117 -21.28 -16.03 10.96
N ASN A 118 -22.20 -15.60 11.81
CA ASN A 118 -22.13 -15.74 13.27
C ASN A 118 -20.79 -15.22 13.84
N VAL A 119 -20.42 -14.01 13.45
CA VAL A 119 -19.16 -13.40 13.93
C VAL A 119 -19.28 -13.15 15.42
N ASN A 120 -18.42 -13.78 16.21
CA ASN A 120 -18.32 -13.52 17.64
C ASN A 120 -17.80 -12.07 17.84
N PRO A 121 -18.57 -11.18 18.50
CA PRO A 121 -18.16 -9.78 18.72
C PRO A 121 -16.78 -9.67 19.39
N ASN A 122 -16.50 -10.52 20.38
CA ASN A 122 -15.22 -10.58 21.10
C ASN A 122 -14.03 -11.00 20.21
N ARG A 123 -14.29 -11.50 18.99
CA ARG A 123 -13.28 -11.87 17.99
C ARG A 123 -13.52 -11.19 16.64
N ALA A 124 -14.30 -10.11 16.61
CA ALA A 124 -14.64 -9.40 15.39
C ALA A 124 -13.39 -8.85 14.69
N TYR A 125 -12.44 -8.26 15.45
CA TYR A 125 -11.20 -7.70 14.91
C TYR A 125 -10.45 -8.67 13.98
N ARG A 126 -10.25 -9.93 14.37
CA ARG A 126 -9.59 -10.95 13.52
C ARG A 126 -10.36 -11.21 12.22
N SER A 127 -11.68 -11.14 12.28
CA SER A 127 -12.55 -11.31 11.11
C SER A 127 -12.45 -10.10 10.17
N ILE A 128 -12.33 -8.88 10.72
CA ILE A 128 -12.09 -7.64 9.98
C ILE A 128 -10.72 -7.67 9.31
N SER A 129 -9.65 -8.04 10.03
CA SER A 129 -8.31 -8.19 9.44
C SER A 129 -8.29 -9.20 8.30
N THR A 130 -9.00 -10.33 8.46
CA THR A 130 -9.11 -11.34 7.40
C THR A 130 -9.88 -10.80 6.19
N LEU A 131 -10.97 -10.06 6.43
CA LEU A 131 -11.77 -9.42 5.39
C LEU A 131 -10.93 -8.41 4.62
N TYR A 132 -10.25 -7.50 5.31
CA TYR A 132 -9.35 -6.52 4.71
C TYR A 132 -8.29 -7.18 3.85
N ARG A 133 -7.62 -8.23 4.37
CA ARG A 133 -6.65 -8.99 3.58
C ARG A 133 -7.27 -9.58 2.30
N LYS A 134 -8.49 -10.13 2.39
CA LYS A 134 -9.20 -10.65 1.21
C LYS A 134 -9.61 -9.57 0.22
N TRP A 135 -9.86 -8.36 0.70
CA TRP A 135 -10.07 -7.19 -0.15
C TRP A 135 -8.78 -6.81 -0.87
N ASN A 136 -7.69 -6.66 -0.12
CA ASN A 136 -6.39 -6.26 -0.65
C ASN A 136 -5.79 -7.30 -1.62
N GLU A 137 -6.09 -8.59 -1.43
CA GLU A 137 -5.68 -9.68 -2.33
C GLU A 137 -6.66 -9.91 -3.51
N SER A 138 -7.71 -9.09 -3.65
CA SER A 138 -8.81 -9.34 -4.59
C SER A 138 -8.47 -9.00 -6.04
N PHE A 139 -8.45 -9.99 -6.92
CA PHE A 139 -8.40 -9.81 -8.38
C PHE A 139 -9.75 -9.39 -9.01
N ALA A 140 -10.65 -8.74 -8.26
CA ALA A 140 -11.89 -8.23 -8.84
C ALA A 140 -11.61 -7.08 -9.82
N PHE A 141 -10.63 -6.25 -9.50
CA PHE A 141 -10.20 -5.12 -10.31
C PHE A 141 -8.68 -5.08 -10.45
N PHE A 142 -8.22 -4.52 -11.55
CA PHE A 142 -6.82 -4.26 -11.84
C PHE A 142 -6.66 -2.83 -12.33
N PHE A 143 -5.65 -2.11 -11.86
CA PHE A 143 -5.31 -0.80 -12.41
C PHE A 143 -4.24 -0.91 -13.50
N CYS A 144 -4.59 -0.60 -14.73
CA CYS A 144 -3.66 -0.61 -15.87
C CYS A 144 -2.74 0.61 -15.83
N TYR A 145 -1.42 0.37 -15.86
CA TYR A 145 -0.39 1.42 -15.80
C TYR A 145 -0.24 2.23 -17.08
N GLU A 146 -0.58 1.65 -18.23
CA GLU A 146 -0.37 2.33 -19.51
C GLU A 146 -1.47 3.35 -19.79
N CYS A 147 -2.72 3.01 -19.47
CA CYS A 147 -3.86 3.89 -19.70
C CYS A 147 -4.36 4.60 -18.44
N ASN A 148 -3.81 4.28 -17.27
CA ASN A 148 -4.23 4.81 -15.96
C ASN A 148 -5.72 4.60 -15.65
N ARG A 149 -6.27 3.43 -16.00
CA ARG A 149 -7.68 3.08 -15.75
C ARG A 149 -7.82 1.82 -14.92
N LEU A 150 -8.87 1.79 -14.11
CA LEU A 150 -9.30 0.59 -13.39
C LEU A 150 -10.12 -0.32 -14.32
N VAL A 151 -9.77 -1.59 -14.37
CA VAL A 151 -10.32 -2.61 -15.28
C VAL A 151 -10.86 -3.77 -14.46
N ALA A 152 -11.96 -4.37 -14.91
CA ALA A 152 -12.46 -5.62 -14.34
C ALA A 152 -11.45 -6.77 -14.55
N GLY A 153 -11.04 -7.46 -13.48
CA GLY A 153 -9.98 -8.48 -13.53
C GLY A 153 -10.29 -9.70 -14.43
N ARG A 154 -11.56 -9.94 -14.77
CA ARG A 154 -11.98 -11.04 -15.66
C ARG A 154 -11.90 -10.72 -17.15
N ASN A 155 -11.86 -9.44 -17.53
CA ASN A 155 -11.88 -9.01 -18.93
C ASN A 155 -10.51 -9.07 -19.61
N ILE A 156 -9.44 -9.30 -18.83
CA ILE A 156 -8.07 -9.23 -19.35
C ILE A 156 -7.68 -10.52 -20.09
N PHE A 157 -8.32 -11.67 -19.83
CA PHE A 157 -7.74 -12.93 -20.29
C PHE A 157 -8.63 -13.96 -20.99
N GLY A 158 -9.97 -13.89 -21.02
CA GLY A 158 -10.80 -14.89 -21.75
C GLY A 158 -10.59 -16.37 -21.36
N VAL A 159 -9.66 -16.66 -20.44
CA VAL A 159 -9.17 -17.95 -20.02
C VAL A 159 -9.04 -17.89 -18.49
N ASN A 160 -9.49 -18.93 -17.80
CA ASN A 160 -9.35 -19.09 -16.33
C ASN A 160 -7.88 -19.34 -15.93
N VAL A 161 -6.95 -18.45 -16.27
CA VAL A 161 -5.57 -18.55 -15.81
C VAL A 161 -5.39 -17.63 -14.61
N PRO A 162 -4.97 -18.13 -13.44
CA PRO A 162 -4.55 -17.29 -12.33
C PRO A 162 -3.41 -16.38 -12.81
N LEU A 163 -3.53 -15.09 -12.55
CA LEU A 163 -2.62 -14.05 -13.01
C LEU A 163 -1.15 -14.30 -12.58
N TYR A 164 -0.96 -15.08 -11.51
CA TYR A 164 0.36 -15.55 -11.04
C TYR A 164 1.08 -16.47 -12.04
N ARG A 165 0.37 -17.29 -12.81
CA ARG A 165 1.00 -18.30 -13.68
C ARG A 165 1.75 -17.65 -14.86
N TRP A 166 1.28 -16.50 -15.33
CA TRP A 166 1.96 -15.73 -16.39
C TRP A 166 3.24 -15.05 -15.92
N ILE A 167 3.35 -14.72 -14.63
CA ILE A 167 4.54 -14.08 -14.08
C ILE A 167 5.60 -15.12 -13.77
N ASP A 168 5.21 -16.31 -13.30
CA ASP A 168 6.13 -17.43 -13.13
C ASP A 168 6.64 -17.95 -14.49
N ASP A 169 5.77 -18.09 -15.51
CA ASP A 169 6.19 -18.52 -16.86
C ASP A 169 7.09 -17.48 -17.57
N ALA A 170 6.98 -16.20 -17.23
CA ALA A 170 7.89 -15.14 -17.71
C ALA A 170 9.23 -15.09 -16.96
N LEU A 171 9.33 -15.77 -15.81
CA LEU A 171 10.51 -15.76 -14.94
C LEU A 171 11.23 -17.13 -14.88
N CYS A 172 10.73 -18.17 -15.56
CA CYS A 172 11.35 -19.49 -15.61
C CYS A 172 12.48 -19.59 -16.66
N GLU A 173 13.69 -19.32 -16.18
CA GLU A 173 15.03 -19.95 -16.36
C GLU A 173 15.51 -20.61 -17.67
N ASP A 174 14.69 -20.94 -18.66
CA ASP A 174 15.17 -21.68 -19.85
C ASP A 174 15.25 -20.82 -21.12
N GLY A 175 16.04 -19.75 -21.04
CA GLY A 175 16.89 -19.20 -22.11
C GLY A 175 16.34 -18.75 -23.48
N HIS A 176 15.17 -19.17 -23.98
CA HIS A 176 14.84 -18.96 -25.40
C HIS A 176 13.38 -18.70 -25.79
N SER A 177 12.43 -18.61 -24.84
CA SER A 177 11.12 -18.04 -25.15
C SER A 177 11.04 -16.61 -24.64
N ARG A 178 11.47 -15.66 -25.48
CA ARG A 178 10.96 -14.28 -25.41
C ARG A 178 9.46 -14.38 -25.67
N ILE A 179 8.67 -14.52 -24.62
CA ILE A 179 7.27 -14.11 -24.69
C ILE A 179 7.36 -12.61 -24.98
N GLU A 180 7.15 -12.23 -26.23
CA GLU A 180 6.82 -10.85 -26.55
C GLU A 180 5.52 -10.58 -25.79
N ILE A 181 5.67 -10.01 -24.60
CA ILE A 181 4.58 -9.35 -23.92
C ILE A 181 4.16 -8.29 -24.93
N ARG A 182 3.07 -8.53 -25.65
CA ARG A 182 2.46 -7.51 -26.48
C ARG A 182 2.25 -6.31 -25.56
N THR A 183 3.04 -5.27 -25.81
CA THR A 183 2.99 -3.97 -25.11
C THR A 183 1.78 -3.16 -25.53
N ASP A 184 0.89 -3.76 -26.32
CA ASP A 184 -0.41 -3.18 -26.61
C ASP A 184 -1.20 -3.25 -25.32
N CYS A 185 -1.47 -2.07 -24.76
CA CYS A 185 -2.28 -1.93 -23.57
C CYS A 185 -3.49 -2.84 -23.68
N ILE A 186 -3.65 -3.78 -22.74
CA ILE A 186 -4.81 -4.70 -22.70
C ILE A 186 -6.14 -3.91 -22.64
N CYS A 187 -6.05 -2.61 -22.38
CA CYS A 187 -7.15 -1.67 -22.42
C CYS A 187 -7.47 -1.05 -23.80
N GLN A 188 -6.81 -1.44 -24.88
CA GLN A 188 -7.08 -0.92 -26.22
C GLN A 188 -8.24 -1.63 -26.93
N SER A 189 -8.61 -2.85 -26.51
CA SER A 189 -9.68 -3.64 -27.12
C SER A 189 -11.06 -3.45 -26.46
N GLU A 190 -11.47 -2.21 -26.15
CA GLU A 190 -12.72 -1.90 -25.42
C GLU A 190 -12.87 -2.58 -24.03
N PRO A 191 -11.89 -2.43 -23.11
CA PRO A 191 -12.09 -2.87 -21.74
C PRO A 191 -13.23 -2.08 -21.11
N ILE A 192 -14.06 -2.76 -20.34
CA ILE A 192 -15.02 -2.06 -19.50
C ILE A 192 -14.27 -1.49 -18.30
N THR A 193 -14.00 -0.19 -18.42
CA THR A 193 -13.37 0.62 -17.39
C THR A 193 -14.35 0.80 -16.25
N GLN A 194 -13.84 0.71 -15.03
CA GLN A 194 -14.59 1.02 -13.83
C GLN A 194 -14.33 2.48 -13.44
N PRO A 195 -15.31 3.17 -12.83
CA PRO A 195 -15.10 4.52 -12.31
C PRO A 195 -13.98 4.49 -11.25
N TYR A 196 -12.86 5.14 -11.55
CA TYR A 196 -11.73 5.30 -10.65
C TYR A 196 -10.82 6.45 -11.13
N ARG A 197 -10.48 7.37 -10.23
CA ARG A 197 -9.53 8.45 -10.50
C ARG A 197 -8.13 8.03 -10.08
N ALA A 198 -7.22 7.99 -11.06
CA ALA A 198 -5.82 7.64 -10.87
C ALA A 198 -5.09 8.49 -9.81
N GLU A 199 -5.57 9.71 -9.55
CA GLU A 199 -5.00 10.65 -8.58
C GLU A 199 -5.06 10.16 -7.12
N TYR A 200 -6.04 9.30 -6.82
CA TYR A 200 -6.23 8.70 -5.49
C TYR A 200 -5.37 7.45 -5.28
N LEU A 201 -4.66 7.02 -6.31
CA LEU A 201 -3.86 5.81 -6.29
C LEU A 201 -2.55 6.03 -5.53
N ASP A 202 -2.50 5.63 -4.27
CA ASP A 202 -1.27 5.66 -3.49
C ASP A 202 -0.59 4.29 -3.49
N ARG A 203 0.41 4.18 -4.36
CA ARG A 203 1.13 2.91 -4.66
C ARG A 203 2.50 2.82 -4.02
N VAL A 204 2.97 3.90 -3.41
CA VAL A 204 4.39 4.01 -3.04
C VAL A 204 4.60 4.38 -1.59
N ARG A 205 3.58 4.89 -0.88
CA ARG A 205 3.69 5.16 0.57
C ARG A 205 4.06 3.91 1.37
N HIS A 206 3.53 2.75 0.98
CA HIS A 206 3.84 1.47 1.61
C HIS A 206 5.29 0.97 1.37
N LEU A 207 6.03 1.60 0.44
CA LEU A 207 7.43 1.29 0.18
C LEU A 207 8.38 1.94 1.18
N SER A 208 7.85 2.76 2.09
CA SER A 208 8.61 3.25 3.23
C SER A 208 9.23 2.07 3.99
N ASP A 209 10.52 2.17 4.28
CA ASP A 209 11.21 1.27 5.18
C ASP A 209 11.69 2.05 6.41
N GLY A 210 12.20 1.38 7.44
CA GLY A 210 12.57 2.07 8.69
C GLY A 210 13.53 3.27 8.52
N SER A 211 14.25 3.36 7.40
CA SER A 211 15.19 4.47 7.08
C SER A 211 14.69 5.40 5.97
N PHE A 212 13.80 4.95 5.08
CA PHE A 212 13.27 5.74 3.96
C PHE A 212 11.77 5.92 4.10
N ILE A 213 11.28 7.16 3.97
CA ILE A 213 9.87 7.49 4.09
C ILE A 213 9.39 8.05 2.76
N VAL A 214 8.30 7.50 2.24
CA VAL A 214 7.64 8.00 1.04
C VAL A 214 6.32 8.63 1.45
N GLU A 215 6.14 9.92 1.20
CA GLU A 215 4.92 10.66 1.55
C GLU A 215 4.24 11.18 0.28
N LYS A 216 2.90 11.20 0.26
CA LYS A 216 2.13 11.81 -0.82
C LYS A 216 2.20 13.32 -0.71
N ALA A 217 2.44 13.99 -1.84
CA ALA A 217 2.43 15.43 -2.00
C ALA A 217 1.39 15.83 -3.07
N ASP A 218 1.11 17.12 -3.22
CA ASP A 218 0.07 17.62 -4.15
C ASP A 218 0.36 17.22 -5.62
N SER A 219 1.63 17.18 -6.03
CA SER A 219 2.06 16.85 -7.40
C SER A 219 2.61 15.43 -7.58
N GLY A 220 2.61 14.60 -6.53
CA GLY A 220 3.19 13.26 -6.59
C GLY A 220 3.63 12.73 -5.24
N PHE A 221 4.90 12.33 -5.14
CA PHE A 221 5.43 11.71 -3.92
C PHE A 221 6.80 12.28 -3.57
N ASN A 222 7.04 12.51 -2.29
CA ASN A 222 8.34 12.91 -1.77
C ASN A 222 9.01 11.70 -1.11
N LEU A 223 10.26 11.45 -1.49
CA LEU A 223 11.14 10.51 -0.79
C LEU A 223 11.98 11.27 0.23
N TYR A 224 11.97 10.77 1.45
CA TYR A 224 12.79 11.26 2.55
C TYR A 224 13.67 10.13 3.08
N VAL A 225 14.81 10.51 3.66
CA VAL A 225 15.61 9.65 4.53
C VAL A 225 15.47 10.11 5.97
N LYS A 226 15.18 9.16 6.86
CA LYS A 226 15.13 9.37 8.30
C LYS A 226 16.56 9.44 8.83
N GLN A 227 17.00 10.64 9.20
CA GLN A 227 18.28 10.86 9.86
C GLN A 227 18.11 10.97 11.37
N LEU A 228 18.93 10.23 12.09
CA LEU A 228 19.05 10.31 13.53
C LEU A 228 20.30 11.14 13.87
N SER A 229 20.13 12.19 14.66
CA SER A 229 21.24 12.97 15.24
C SER A 229 21.11 13.01 16.75
N TRP A 230 22.19 13.34 17.45
CA TRP A 230 22.23 13.35 18.92
C TRP A 230 22.76 14.69 19.38
N ALA A 231 21.92 15.47 20.07
CA ALA A 231 22.37 16.71 20.72
C ALA A 231 23.11 16.43 22.04
N GLY A 232 22.99 15.21 22.55
CA GLY A 232 23.66 14.68 23.72
C GLY A 232 23.37 13.17 23.86
N PRO A 233 23.99 12.47 24.81
CA PRO A 233 23.93 11.01 24.92
C PRO A 233 22.52 10.42 25.04
N HIS A 234 21.53 11.18 25.53
CA HIS A 234 20.15 10.72 25.70
C HIS A 234 19.13 11.60 24.99
N SER A 235 19.58 12.37 23.99
CA SER A 235 18.74 13.32 23.27
C SER A 235 18.76 13.02 21.76
N PRO A 236 18.23 11.86 21.34
CA PRO A 236 18.08 11.54 19.93
C PRO A 236 17.07 12.50 19.29
N VAL A 237 17.46 13.11 18.18
CA VAL A 237 16.61 13.94 17.34
C VAL A 237 16.50 13.25 15.98
N THR A 238 15.30 12.81 15.66
CA THR A 238 14.97 12.27 14.34
C THR A 238 14.51 13.40 13.44
N ARG A 239 15.04 13.46 12.22
CA ARG A 239 14.59 14.38 11.16
C ARG A 239 14.39 13.61 9.87
N ASN A 240 13.39 13.99 9.09
CA ASN A 240 13.18 13.49 7.74
C ASN A 240 13.84 14.48 6.78
N ASN A 241 14.91 14.07 6.12
CA ASN A 241 15.57 14.89 5.11
C ASN A 241 15.03 14.52 3.74
N PHE A 242 14.58 15.52 3.00
CA PHE A 242 14.12 15.35 1.63
C PHE A 242 15.25 14.87 0.72
N LEU A 243 14.97 13.87 -0.12
CA LEU A 243 15.90 13.34 -1.11
C LEU A 243 15.46 13.69 -2.52
N GLU A 244 14.26 13.29 -2.90
CA GLU A 244 13.79 13.36 -4.29
C GLU A 244 12.26 13.52 -4.34
N HIS A 245 11.77 14.19 -5.37
CA HIS A 245 10.34 14.26 -5.70
C HIS A 245 10.05 13.39 -6.92
N PHE A 246 9.00 12.59 -6.84
CA PHE A 246 8.50 11.74 -7.91
C PHE A 246 7.16 12.24 -8.44
N PRO A 247 6.91 12.13 -9.76
CA PRO A 247 5.59 12.43 -10.31
C PRO A 247 4.54 11.43 -9.77
N ALA A 248 3.27 11.83 -9.73
CA ALA A 248 2.15 10.95 -9.33
C ALA A 248 2.02 9.67 -10.19
N THR A 249 2.59 9.68 -11.40
CA THR A 249 2.60 8.56 -12.33
C THR A 249 3.75 7.56 -12.11
N ILE A 250 4.63 7.79 -11.13
CA ILE A 250 5.80 6.94 -10.91
C ILE A 250 5.39 5.49 -10.61
N LYS A 251 6.16 4.54 -11.16
CA LYS A 251 5.91 3.12 -10.91
C LYS A 251 6.57 2.70 -9.58
N PRO A 252 5.92 1.82 -8.79
CA PRO A 252 6.46 1.36 -7.50
C PRO A 252 7.87 0.77 -7.57
N TRP A 253 8.19 0.02 -8.63
CA TRP A 253 9.53 -0.54 -8.80
C TRP A 253 10.59 0.54 -9.05
N GLU A 254 10.24 1.66 -9.70
CA GLU A 254 11.15 2.79 -9.89
C GLU A 254 11.50 3.41 -8.53
N VAL A 255 10.50 3.59 -7.65
CA VAL A 255 10.73 4.06 -6.28
C VAL A 255 11.61 3.07 -5.49
N ARG A 256 11.40 1.75 -5.62
CA ARG A 256 12.26 0.75 -4.96
C ARG A 256 13.71 0.83 -5.42
N GLU A 257 13.95 0.97 -6.72
CA GLU A 257 15.31 1.13 -7.26
C GLU A 257 15.94 2.44 -6.80
N ARG A 258 15.17 3.54 -6.67
CA ARG A 258 15.65 4.80 -6.10
C ARG A 258 16.02 4.69 -4.63
N ILE A 259 15.20 4.03 -3.82
CA ILE A 259 15.52 3.72 -2.41
C ILE A 259 16.80 2.89 -2.32
N LYS A 260 16.94 1.85 -3.17
CA LYS A 260 18.14 1.01 -3.22
C LYS A 260 19.37 1.78 -3.65
N PHE A 261 19.23 2.69 -4.61
CA PHE A 261 20.30 3.59 -5.05
C PHE A 261 20.79 4.45 -3.87
N HIS A 262 19.91 5.20 -3.23
CA HIS A 262 20.27 6.06 -2.09
C HIS A 262 20.82 5.29 -0.90
N ARG A 263 20.33 4.07 -0.64
CA ARG A 263 20.86 3.22 0.43
C ARG A 263 22.35 2.90 0.25
N ASN A 264 22.81 2.80 -1.00
CA ASN A 264 24.19 2.48 -1.31
C ASN A 264 25.07 3.73 -1.40
N GLU A 265 24.52 4.93 -1.23
CA GLU A 265 25.32 6.15 -1.15
C GLU A 265 26.04 6.25 0.20
N ILE A 266 27.34 6.51 0.15
CA ILE A 266 28.26 6.56 1.30
C ILE A 266 27.83 7.61 2.34
N GLU A 267 27.02 8.59 1.96
CA GLU A 267 26.53 9.63 2.87
C GLU A 267 25.58 9.08 3.95
N PHE A 268 24.82 8.01 3.67
CA PHE A 268 23.79 7.52 4.58
C PHE A 268 24.22 6.32 5.42
N VAL A 269 25.24 5.59 4.99
CA VAL A 269 25.75 4.40 5.67
C VAL A 269 27.26 4.46 5.88
N ARG A 270 27.72 3.93 7.02
CA ARG A 270 29.14 3.77 7.34
C ARG A 270 29.42 2.38 7.90
N THR A 271 30.66 1.93 7.76
CA THR A 271 31.14 0.68 8.36
C THR A 271 31.93 0.99 9.62
N CYS A 272 31.57 0.34 10.72
CA CYS A 272 32.24 0.54 12.00
C CYS A 272 33.59 -0.19 12.03
N LYS A 273 34.67 0.52 12.36
CA LYS A 273 36.04 -0.04 12.41
C LYS A 273 36.23 -1.14 13.47
N HIS A 274 35.33 -1.22 14.44
CA HIS A 274 35.45 -2.16 15.57
C HIS A 274 34.61 -3.44 15.42
N CYS A 275 33.59 -3.44 14.56
CA CYS A 275 32.71 -4.59 14.40
C CYS A 275 32.33 -4.89 12.95
N ASP A 276 32.90 -4.14 12.00
CA ASP A 276 32.72 -4.27 10.55
C ASP A 276 31.27 -4.26 10.04
N SER A 277 30.32 -3.92 10.91
CA SER A 277 28.91 -3.81 10.54
C SER A 277 28.65 -2.46 9.87
N THR A 278 28.00 -2.49 8.72
CA THR A 278 27.44 -1.29 8.07
C THR A 278 26.17 -0.85 8.79
N LYS A 279 26.10 0.42 9.20
CA LYS A 279 24.93 1.02 9.85
C LYS A 279 24.66 2.41 9.28
N ASN A 280 23.45 2.93 9.48
CA ASN A 280 23.16 4.32 9.14
C ASN A 280 24.06 5.26 9.96
N VAL A 281 24.46 6.39 9.37
CA VAL A 281 25.36 7.38 10.01
C VAL A 281 24.83 7.87 11.36
N GLY A 282 23.51 7.95 11.54
CA GLY A 282 22.91 8.33 12.83
C GLY A 282 23.10 7.32 13.98
N HIS A 283 23.63 6.14 13.69
CA HIS A 283 24.03 5.13 14.68
C HIS A 283 25.55 5.14 14.96
N PHE A 284 26.25 6.18 14.56
CA PHE A 284 27.66 6.38 14.80
C PHE A 284 27.93 7.49 15.81
N TYR A 285 28.80 7.16 16.78
CA TYR A 285 29.31 8.12 17.77
C TYR A 285 30.22 9.15 17.12
N ASP A 286 31.13 8.66 16.28
CA ASP A 286 32.11 9.45 15.54
C ASP A 286 32.23 8.94 14.10
N LYS A 287 33.29 9.30 13.38
CA LYS A 287 33.46 8.89 11.97
C LYS A 287 33.73 7.39 11.80
N GLU A 288 34.22 6.69 12.83
CA GLU A 288 34.73 5.32 12.75
C GLU A 288 33.98 4.33 13.66
N THR A 289 33.31 4.82 14.71
CA THR A 289 32.78 4.01 15.81
C THR A 289 31.26 4.06 15.88
N CYS A 290 30.59 2.91 15.81
CA CYS A 290 29.15 2.84 16.03
C CYS A 290 28.79 2.98 17.53
N HIS A 291 27.57 3.44 17.84
CA HIS A 291 27.08 3.59 19.23
C HIS A 291 27.23 2.30 20.04
N GLY A 292 26.88 1.15 19.48
CA GLY A 292 27.03 -0.13 20.19
C GLY A 292 28.50 -0.46 20.57
N CYS A 293 29.46 -0.12 19.71
CA CYS A 293 30.88 -0.27 20.03
C CYS A 293 31.37 0.79 21.01
N ALA A 294 30.91 2.03 20.86
CA ALA A 294 31.22 3.11 21.79
C ALA A 294 30.72 2.81 23.22
N SER A 295 29.52 2.25 23.37
CA SER A 295 29.02 1.79 24.67
C SER A 295 29.87 0.68 25.26
N ARG A 296 30.24 -0.31 24.45
CA ARG A 296 31.01 -1.46 24.93
C ARG A 296 32.46 -1.13 25.26
N LEU A 297 33.13 -0.32 24.43
CA LEU A 297 34.57 -0.07 24.51
C LEU A 297 34.91 1.19 25.31
N HIS A 298 34.02 2.17 25.34
CA HIS A 298 34.26 3.48 25.95
C HIS A 298 33.27 3.82 27.06
N GLY A 299 32.31 2.94 27.37
CA GLY A 299 31.32 3.16 28.42
C GLY A 299 30.31 4.26 28.12
N ILE A 300 30.17 4.69 26.86
CA ILE A 300 29.24 5.76 26.48
C ILE A 300 27.83 5.21 26.35
N VAL A 301 26.87 5.75 27.11
CA VAL A 301 25.47 5.29 27.07
C VAL A 301 24.68 6.14 26.08
N TYR A 302 24.00 5.50 25.12
CA TYR A 302 23.09 6.11 24.15
C TYR A 302 21.65 5.68 24.39
#